data_AF-A0A9C7ULL0-F1
#
_entry.id   AF-A0A9C7ULL0-F1
#
_cell.length_a   1.000
_cell.length_b   1.000
_cell.length_c   1.000
_cell.angle_alpha   90.00
_cell.angle_beta   90.00
_cell.angle_gamma   90.00
#
_symmetry.space_group_name_H-M   'P 1'
#
loop_
_entity.id
_entity.type
_entity.pdbx_description
1 polymer ?
#
loop_
_entity_poly.entity_id
_entity_poly.type
_entity_poly.pdbx_seq_one_letter_code
_entity_poly.pdbx_strand_id
1 'polypeptide(L)'
;MVRAATRGDGNRGEDVTHNARTIRSIPLHLIGEDYPDQLEVRGEVYMPHAGFARLNDMQRRSGANSTLIHGMRLPAVYDSGSQNYSQPPF
;
A
#
# COMPACT_ATOMS: atom_id res chain seq x y z
N MET A 1 3.30 4.30 17.56
CA MET A 1 3.72 3.20 16.68
C MET A 1 5.18 2.88 16.97
N VAL A 2 5.44 1.66 17.43
CA VAL A 2 6.80 1.23 17.80
C VAL A 2 7.53 0.64 16.60
N ARG A 3 6.90 -0.28 15.85
CA ARG A 3 7.49 -0.96 14.68
C ARG A 3 6.43 -1.31 13.62
N ALA A 4 6.83 -1.48 12.37
CA ALA A 4 6.06 -2.17 11.33
C ALA A 4 6.96 -3.07 10.50
N ALA A 5 6.41 -4.19 10.04
CA ALA A 5 7.13 -5.16 9.22
C ALA A 5 6.28 -5.64 8.04
N THR A 6 6.95 -6.07 6.96
CA THR A 6 6.29 -6.80 5.87
C THR A 6 5.90 -8.20 6.34
N ARG A 7 5.07 -8.91 5.55
CA ARG A 7 4.70 -10.29 5.88
C ARG A 7 5.88 -11.26 5.84
N GLY A 8 6.81 -11.06 4.90
CA GLY A 8 7.90 -12.00 4.61
C GLY A 8 7.40 -13.45 4.47
N ASP A 9 8.01 -14.37 5.23
CA ASP A 9 7.66 -15.81 5.23
C ASP A 9 6.55 -16.18 6.25
N GLY A 10 5.97 -15.18 6.92
CA GLY A 10 4.97 -15.36 7.98
C GLY A 10 5.55 -15.47 9.39
N ASN A 11 6.85 -15.77 9.54
CA ASN A 11 7.58 -15.77 10.81
C ASN A 11 8.54 -14.59 10.92
N ARG A 12 9.14 -14.17 9.81
CA ARG A 12 10.05 -13.04 9.69
C ARG A 12 9.68 -12.17 8.49
N GLY A 13 9.61 -10.87 8.74
CA GLY A 13 9.42 -9.83 7.74
C GLY A 13 10.52 -8.78 7.81
N GLU A 14 10.52 -7.88 6.84
CA GLU A 14 11.46 -6.76 6.79
C GLU A 14 10.94 -5.58 7.60
N ASP A 15 11.82 -4.87 8.31
CA ASP A 15 11.46 -3.64 9.02
C ASP A 15 11.17 -2.52 8.02
N VAL A 16 9.92 -2.06 8.02
CA VAL A 16 9.43 -0.96 7.18
C VAL A 16 8.88 0.18 8.03
N THR A 17 9.30 0.30 9.28
CA THR A 17 8.80 1.30 10.24
C THR A 17 8.92 2.72 9.70
N HIS A 18 10.05 3.07 9.10
CA HIS A 18 10.26 4.40 8.51
C HIS A 18 9.26 4.68 7.38
N ASN A 19 9.12 3.73 6.45
CA ASN A 19 8.20 3.86 5.31
C ASN A 19 6.75 3.93 5.78
N ALA A 20 6.34 3.06 6.70
CA ALA A 20 4.98 3.01 7.23
C ALA A 20 4.58 4.32 7.93
N ARG A 21 5.51 5.00 8.62
CA ARG A 21 5.27 6.33 9.23
C ARG A 21 4.92 7.42 8.20
N THR A 22 5.26 7.24 6.93
CA THR A 22 4.93 8.20 5.86
C THR A 22 3.50 8.03 5.32
N ILE A 23 2.84 6.92 5.65
CA ILE A 23 1.50 6.62 5.15
C ILE A 23 0.48 7.35 6.04
N ARG A 24 -0.17 8.37 5.48
CA ARG A 24 -1.08 9.27 6.22
C ARG A 24 -2.27 8.58 6.88
N SER A 25 -2.73 7.46 6.31
CA SER A 25 -3.84 6.68 6.87
C SER A 25 -3.43 5.80 8.06
N ILE A 26 -2.12 5.64 8.31
CA ILE A 26 -1.62 4.89 9.48
C ILE A 26 -1.38 5.89 10.61
N PRO A 27 -2.12 5.82 11.72
CA PRO A 27 -1.93 6.74 12.83
C PRO A 27 -0.65 6.42 13.60
N LEU A 28 0.09 7.46 14.00
CA LEU A 28 1.29 7.30 14.83
C LEU A 28 0.96 6.97 16.29
N HIS A 29 -0.22 7.33 16.75
CA HIS A 29 -0.76 7.02 18.08
C HIS A 29 -2.19 6.49 17.90
N LEU A 30 -2.57 5.47 18.69
CA LEU A 30 -3.95 4.98 18.66
C LEU A 30 -4.89 6.08 19.13
N ILE A 31 -6.07 6.14 18.51
CA ILE A 31 -7.12 7.09 18.85
C ILE A 31 -8.13 6.34 19.73
N GLY A 32 -8.41 6.87 20.92
CA GLY A 32 -9.31 6.26 21.89
C GLY A 32 -8.59 5.87 23.20
N GLU A 33 -9.32 5.21 24.07
CA GLU A 33 -8.88 4.74 25.39
C GLU A 33 -8.96 3.20 25.45
N ASP A 34 -8.45 2.58 26.53
CA ASP A 34 -8.59 1.15 26.84
C ASP A 34 -8.02 0.14 25.80
N TYR A 35 -6.91 0.46 25.14
CA TYR A 35 -6.16 -0.51 24.32
C TYR A 35 -5.14 -1.32 25.15
N PRO A 36 -4.82 -2.58 24.76
CA PRO A 36 -3.86 -3.40 25.49
C PRO A 36 -2.43 -2.84 25.43
N ASP A 37 -1.61 -3.19 26.42
CA ASP A 37 -0.19 -2.79 26.50
C ASP A 37 0.62 -3.17 25.25
N GLN A 38 0.26 -4.30 24.63
CA GLN A 38 0.78 -4.72 23.34
C GLN A 38 -0.35 -4.99 22.36
N LEU A 39 -0.31 -4.27 21.24
CA LEU A 39 -1.25 -4.43 20.14
C LEU A 39 -0.47 -4.65 18.83
N GLU A 40 -0.84 -5.70 18.11
CA GLU A 40 -0.37 -5.93 16.74
C GLU A 40 -1.55 -5.78 15.78
N VAL A 41 -1.49 -4.75 14.93
CA VAL A 41 -2.49 -4.53 13.88
C VAL A 41 -1.96 -5.09 12.56
N ARG A 42 -2.78 -5.88 11.88
CA ARG A 42 -2.48 -6.46 10.57
C ARG A 42 -3.38 -5.85 9.51
N GLY A 43 -2.81 -5.56 8.35
CA GLY A 43 -3.53 -4.97 7.23
C GLY A 43 -2.70 -4.99 5.96
N GLU A 44 -3.28 -4.45 4.90
CA GLU A 44 -2.65 -4.36 3.58
C GLU A 44 -2.40 -2.90 3.22
N VAL A 45 -1.22 -2.63 2.66
CA VAL A 45 -0.89 -1.33 2.09
C VAL A 45 -1.00 -1.44 0.57
N TYR A 46 -1.83 -0.60 -0.03
CA TYR A 46 -2.01 -0.53 -1.48
C TYR A 46 -1.96 0.92 -1.96
N MET A 47 -1.70 1.11 -3.25
CA MET A 47 -1.71 2.41 -3.90
C MET A 47 -3.01 2.56 -4.71
N PRO A 48 -3.75 3.68 -4.57
CA PRO A 48 -4.90 3.94 -5.42
C PRO A 48 -4.50 4.06 -6.90
N HIS A 49 -5.41 3.68 -7.81
CA HIS A 49 -5.15 3.68 -9.27
C HIS A 49 -4.69 5.05 -9.79
N ALA A 50 -5.32 6.13 -9.32
CA ALA A 50 -4.94 7.49 -9.71
C ALA A 50 -3.53 7.86 -9.24
N GLY A 51 -3.13 7.40 -8.03
CA GLY A 51 -1.78 7.60 -7.52
C GLY A 51 -0.75 6.84 -8.35
N PHE A 52 -1.09 5.62 -8.76
CA PHE A 52 -0.26 4.78 -9.61
C PHE A 52 -0.06 5.38 -11.02
N ALA A 53 -1.15 5.81 -11.66
CA ALA A 53 -1.09 6.48 -12.96
C ALA A 53 -0.20 7.73 -12.90
N ARG A 54 -0.37 8.56 -11.86
CA ARG A 54 0.47 9.74 -11.62
C ARG A 54 1.94 9.38 -11.42
N LEU A 55 2.24 8.31 -10.70
CA LEU A 55 3.61 7.84 -10.49
C LEU A 55 4.26 7.46 -11.82
N ASN A 56 3.57 6.68 -12.65
CA ASN A 56 4.05 6.30 -13.98
C ASN A 56 4.22 7.52 -14.90
N ASP A 57 3.30 8.50 -14.85
CA ASP A 57 3.43 9.76 -15.58
C ASP A 57 4.67 10.55 -15.15
N MET A 58 4.95 10.61 -13.84
CA MET A 58 6.14 11.27 -13.32
C MET A 58 7.42 10.59 -13.81
N GLN A 59 7.47 9.25 -13.83
CA GLN A 59 8.63 8.51 -14.34
C GLN A 59 8.84 8.68 -15.84
N ARG A 60 7.77 8.70 -16.65
CA ARG A 60 7.87 8.99 -18.09
C ARG A 60 8.45 10.38 -18.35
N ARG A 61 8.06 11.37 -17.54
CA ARG A 61 8.53 12.76 -17.69
C ARG A 61 9.97 12.97 -17.23
N SER A 62 10.42 12.23 -16.22
CA SER A 62 11.79 12.35 -15.72
C SER A 62 12.83 11.67 -16.60
N GLY A 63 12.42 10.98 -17.68
CA GLY A 63 13.33 10.23 -18.55
C GLY A 63 14.04 9.09 -17.82
N ALA A 64 13.55 8.72 -16.63
CA ALA A 64 14.06 7.60 -15.87
C ALA A 64 13.68 6.31 -16.62
N ASN A 65 14.59 5.83 -17.47
CA ASN A 65 14.51 4.56 -18.19
C ASN A 65 14.50 3.32 -17.25
N SER A 66 14.19 3.50 -15.97
CA SER A 66 14.18 2.44 -14.97
C SER A 66 12.74 2.17 -14.56
N THR A 67 12.12 1.31 -15.37
CA THR A 67 10.96 0.48 -15.00
C THR A 67 9.66 1.24 -14.71
N LEU A 68 8.88 1.48 -15.77
CA LEU A 68 7.43 1.65 -15.63
C LEU A 68 6.89 0.48 -14.80
N ILE A 69 6.12 0.79 -13.77
CA ILE A 69 5.57 -0.26 -12.93
C ILE A 69 4.41 -0.89 -13.72
N HIS A 70 4.57 -2.15 -14.11
CA HIS A 70 3.58 -2.91 -14.89
C HIS A 70 2.80 -3.94 -14.05
N GLY A 71 3.20 -4.17 -12.79
CA GLY A 71 2.74 -5.32 -12.01
C GLY A 71 2.31 -5.04 -10.57
N MET A 72 1.96 -3.81 -10.21
CA MET A 72 1.37 -3.59 -8.89
C MET A 72 0.04 -4.34 -8.85
N ARG A 73 -0.06 -5.36 -7.99
CA ARG A 73 -1.32 -6.09 -7.77
C ARG A 73 -2.29 -5.14 -7.10
N LEU A 74 -3.05 -4.42 -7.92
CA LEU A 74 -4.15 -3.59 -7.47
C LEU A 74 -5.21 -4.52 -6.87
N PRO A 75 -5.82 -4.18 -5.72
CA PRO A 75 -6.96 -4.95 -5.22
C PRO A 75 -8.04 -4.97 -6.31
N ALA A 76 -8.64 -6.13 -6.55
CA ALA A 76 -9.69 -6.27 -7.54
C ALA A 76 -10.82 -5.29 -7.20
N VAL A 77 -11.11 -4.35 -8.11
CA VAL A 77 -12.27 -3.48 -7.97
C VAL A 77 -13.49 -4.27 -8.43
N TYR A 78 -14.37 -4.57 -7.49
CA TYR A 78 -15.68 -5.14 -7.78
C TYR A 78 -16.67 -3.99 -8.01
N ASP A 79 -17.03 -3.72 -9.25
CA ASP A 79 -18.17 -2.87 -9.57
C ASP A 79 -19.45 -3.70 -9.39
N SER A 80 -20.22 -3.42 -8.33
CA SER A 80 -21.48 -4.11 -8.05
C SER A 80 -22.53 -3.98 -9.18
N GLY A 81 -22.34 -3.07 -10.13
CA GLY A 81 -23.22 -2.86 -11.28
C GLY A 81 -22.78 -3.58 -12.57
N SER A 82 -21.55 -4.09 -12.66
CA SER A 82 -21.06 -4.77 -13.85
C SER A 82 -20.30 -6.05 -13.48
N GLN A 83 -20.76 -7.21 -13.94
CA GLN A 83 -20.08 -8.51 -13.73
C GLN A 83 -18.77 -8.64 -14.53
N ASN A 84 -18.08 -7.53 -14.81
CA ASN A 84 -16.89 -7.51 -15.65
C ASN A 84 -15.66 -7.16 -14.82
N TYR A 85 -14.74 -8.11 -14.75
CA TYR A 85 -13.37 -7.87 -14.32
C TYR A 85 -12.62 -7.11 -15.42
N SER A 86 -12.56 -5.78 -15.35
CA SER A 86 -11.70 -5.01 -16.24
C SER A 86 -10.30 -4.84 -15.65
N GLN A 87 -9.31 -5.50 -16.25
CA GLN A 87 -7.90 -5.13 -16.06
C GLN A 87 -7.74 -3.69 -16.60
N PRO A 88 -7.09 -2.77 -15.86
CA PRO A 88 -6.84 -1.43 -16.37
C PRO A 88 -5.94 -1.50 -17.62
N PRO A 89 -6.18 -0.66 -18.64
CA PRO A 89 -5.31 -0.61 -19.81
C PRO A 89 -3.94 -0.08 -19.36
N PHE A 90 -2.88 -0.80 -19.74
CA PHE A 90 -1.50 -0.36 -19.56
C PHE A 90 -1.19 0.87 -20.42
#